data_AF-A0A3P7M3G4-F1
#
_entry.id   AF-A0A3P7M3G4-F1
#
_cell.length_a   1.000
_cell.length_b   1.000
_cell.length_c   1.000
_cell.angle_alpha   90.00
_cell.angle_beta   90.00
_cell.angle_gamma   90.00
#
_symmetry.space_group_name_H-M   'P 1'
#
loop_
_entity.id
_entity.type
_entity.pdbx_description
1 polymer ?
#
loop_
_entity_poly.entity_id
_entity_poly.type
_entity_poly.pdbx_seq_one_letter_code
_entity_poly.pdbx_strand_id
1 'polypeptide(L)'
;MKRVRVLGGKGGDGCIAFERLFCNPDAGPSGGNGGNGGHVIFQADSKVIDFSNVPSVCRGADGGRGLGSHRHGANAQHNVILVS
;
A
#
# COMPACT_ATOMS: atom_id res chain seq x y z
N MET A 1 18.74 -20.96 13.27
CA MET A 1 18.40 -20.22 12.05
C MET A 1 16.95 -19.74 12.15
N LYS A 2 16.71 -18.43 12.15
CA LYS A 2 15.35 -17.87 12.22
C LYS A 2 14.79 -17.76 10.80
N ARG A 3 13.61 -18.34 10.57
CA ARG A 3 12.87 -18.22 9.30
C ARG A 3 11.73 -17.22 9.47
N VAL A 4 11.51 -16.41 8.45
CA VAL A 4 10.49 -15.35 8.47
C VAL A 4 9.68 -15.42 7.19
N ARG A 5 8.35 -15.28 7.31
CA ARG A 5 7.46 -15.15 6.16
C ARG A 5 7.25 -13.67 5.85
N VAL A 6 7.47 -13.28 4.60
CA VAL A 6 7.36 -11.89 4.17
C VAL A 6 6.23 -11.75 3.17
N LEU A 7 5.34 -10.79 3.40
CA LEU A 7 4.24 -10.46 2.49
C LEU A 7 4.31 -8.97 2.16
N GLY A 8 4.28 -8.62 0.87
CA GLY A 8 4.01 -7.25 0.46
C GLY A 8 2.61 -6.81 0.85
N GLY A 9 2.40 -5.51 0.87
CA GLY A 9 1.05 -4.93 0.90
C GLY A 9 0.31 -5.24 -0.40
N LYS A 10 -1.00 -5.50 -0.31
CA LYS A 10 -1.85 -5.58 -1.49
C LYS A 10 -1.97 -4.18 -2.11
N GLY A 11 -1.93 -4.08 -3.44
CA GLY A 11 -2.37 -2.86 -4.12
C GLY A 11 -3.86 -2.59 -3.86
N GLY A 12 -4.22 -1.32 -3.80
CA GLY A 12 -5.62 -0.91 -3.73
C GLY A 12 -6.33 -1.15 -5.07
N ASP A 13 -7.63 -1.41 -5.02
CA ASP A 13 -8.42 -1.52 -6.24
C ASP A 13 -8.65 -0.13 -6.86
N GLY A 14 -8.75 -0.07 -8.19
CA GLY A 14 -9.28 1.10 -8.89
C GLY A 14 -10.79 1.27 -8.65
N CYS A 15 -11.32 2.43 -9.03
CA CYS A 15 -12.74 2.73 -8.95
C CYS A 15 -13.31 2.97 -10.35
N ILE A 16 -14.44 2.31 -10.66
CA ILE A 16 -15.25 2.64 -11.83
C ILE A 16 -16.29 3.66 -11.37
N ALA A 17 -16.22 4.89 -11.88
CA ALA A 17 -17.13 5.97 -11.56
C ALA A 17 -17.28 6.91 -12.76
N PHE A 18 -18.38 7.66 -12.80
CA PHE A 18 -18.66 8.70 -13.80
C PHE A 18 -18.98 10.01 -13.08
N GLU A 19 -18.57 11.13 -13.67
CA GLU A 19 -18.88 12.45 -13.13
C GLU A 19 -20.40 12.70 -13.15
N ARG A 20 -20.87 13.54 -12.22
CA ARG A 20 -22.27 14.01 -12.23
C ARG A 20 -22.28 15.52 -12.23
N LEU A 21 -22.63 16.09 -13.37
CA LEU A 21 -22.69 17.53 -13.58
C LEU A 21 -24.14 17.93 -13.88
N PHE A 22 -24.56 19.08 -13.34
CA PHE A 22 -25.86 19.63 -13.64
C PHE A 22 -26.00 19.87 -15.14
N CYS A 23 -27.10 19.40 -15.73
CA CYS A 23 -27.42 19.50 -17.16
C CYS A 23 -26.44 18.83 -18.14
N ASN A 24 -25.54 17.96 -17.67
CA ASN A 24 -24.71 17.13 -18.55
C ASN A 24 -24.87 15.63 -18.20
N PRO A 25 -25.74 14.91 -18.92
CA PRO A 25 -25.95 13.48 -18.69
C PRO A 25 -24.76 12.61 -19.15
N ASP A 26 -23.94 13.10 -20.08
CA ASP A 26 -22.79 12.40 -20.65
C ASP A 26 -21.47 12.82 -19.99
N ALA A 27 -21.53 13.17 -18.71
CA ALA A 27 -20.34 13.50 -17.95
C ALA A 27 -19.41 12.26 -17.88
N GLY A 28 -18.15 12.47 -18.26
CA GLY A 28 -17.19 11.40 -18.53
C GLY A 28 -16.79 10.54 -17.32
N PRO A 29 -15.93 9.53 -17.52
CA PRO A 29 -15.43 8.69 -16.45
C PRO A 29 -14.65 9.52 -15.42
N SER A 30 -14.84 9.20 -14.14
CA SER A 30 -14.23 9.88 -13.00
C SER A 30 -13.48 8.93 -12.07
N GLY A 31 -13.20 7.71 -12.53
CA GLY A 31 -12.60 6.66 -11.72
C GLY A 31 -11.16 6.96 -11.35
N GLY A 32 -10.82 6.86 -10.06
CA GLY A 32 -9.44 6.93 -9.59
C GLY A 32 -8.74 5.56 -9.58
N ASN A 33 -7.42 5.57 -9.76
CA ASN A 33 -6.57 4.39 -9.60
C ASN A 33 -6.43 3.99 -8.13
N GLY A 34 -6.14 2.72 -7.87
CA GLY A 34 -5.73 2.25 -6.55
C GLY A 34 -4.30 2.64 -6.22
N GLY A 35 -3.99 2.76 -4.92
CA GLY A 35 -2.65 3.04 -4.43
C GLY A 35 -1.79 1.78 -4.35
N ASN A 36 -0.48 1.95 -4.40
CA ASN A 36 0.47 0.85 -4.27
C ASN A 36 0.46 0.30 -2.84
N GLY A 37 0.62 -1.02 -2.72
CA GLY A 37 0.89 -1.67 -1.43
C GLY A 37 2.31 -1.37 -0.94
N GLY A 38 2.49 -1.35 0.37
CA GLY A 38 3.77 -1.09 1.01
C GLY A 38 4.73 -2.27 0.87
N HIS A 39 6.00 -1.95 0.69
CA HIS A 39 7.08 -2.96 0.74
C HIS A 39 7.39 -3.36 2.18
N VAL A 40 8.00 -4.53 2.34
CA VAL A 40 8.71 -4.90 3.57
C VAL A 40 10.20 -4.73 3.28
N ILE A 41 10.88 -3.91 4.06
CA ILE A 41 12.27 -3.53 3.84
C ILE A 41 13.07 -3.92 5.08
N PHE A 42 14.05 -4.80 4.89
CA PHE A 42 15.04 -5.08 5.93
C PHE A 42 16.22 -4.13 5.73
N GLN A 43 16.49 -3.32 6.75
CA GLN A 43 17.55 -2.33 6.73
C GLN A 43 18.60 -2.67 7.78
N ALA A 44 19.85 -2.82 7.36
CA ALA A 44 20.96 -3.10 8.28
C ALA A 44 21.23 -1.90 9.19
N ASP A 45 21.34 -2.13 10.50
CA ASP A 45 21.71 -1.14 11.51
C ASP A 45 22.62 -1.78 12.56
N SER A 46 23.83 -1.23 12.70
CA SER A 46 24.85 -1.63 13.68
C SER A 46 24.40 -1.63 15.15
N LYS A 47 23.30 -0.94 15.49
CA LYS A 47 22.74 -0.91 16.84
C LYS A 47 21.84 -2.10 17.15
N VAL A 48 21.44 -2.87 16.13
CA VAL A 48 20.67 -4.10 16.31
C VAL A 48 21.65 -5.24 16.57
N ILE A 49 21.44 -5.94 17.68
CA ILE A 49 22.37 -6.98 18.16
C ILE A 49 21.92 -8.37 17.73
N ASP A 50 20.61 -8.58 17.58
CA ASP A 50 20.02 -9.85 17.20
C ASP A 50 18.77 -9.68 16.34
N PHE A 51 18.22 -10.80 15.85
CA PHE A 51 16.99 -10.80 15.06
C PHE A 51 15.72 -10.95 15.93
N SER A 52 15.79 -10.75 17.25
CA SER A 52 14.66 -11.01 18.16
C SER A 52 13.49 -10.07 17.88
N ASN A 53 13.78 -8.85 17.44
CA ASN A 53 12.79 -7.83 17.03
C ASN A 53 12.02 -8.19 15.75
N VAL A 54 12.51 -9.14 14.94
CA VAL A 54 11.87 -9.51 13.66
C VAL A 54 10.67 -10.43 13.90
N PRO A 55 9.44 -10.03 13.53
CA PRO A 55 8.28 -10.90 13.63
C PRO A 55 8.42 -12.16 12.76
N SER A 56 7.76 -13.26 13.12
CA SER A 56 7.72 -14.46 12.27
C SER A 56 7.00 -14.22 10.94
N VAL A 57 6.11 -13.23 10.89
CA VAL A 57 5.40 -12.76 9.70
C VAL A 57 5.55 -11.25 9.59
N CYS A 58 6.21 -10.79 8.54
CA CYS A 58 6.37 -9.37 8.23
C CYS A 58 5.45 -9.02 7.07
N ARG A 59 4.60 -8.00 7.24
CA ARG A 59 3.63 -7.58 6.22
C ARG A 59 3.73 -6.09 5.94
N GLY A 60 3.70 -5.72 4.66
CA GLY A 60 3.54 -4.32 4.23
C GLY A 60 2.08 -3.87 4.32
N ALA A 61 1.86 -2.57 4.52
CA ALA A 61 0.50 -2.03 4.56
C ALA A 61 -0.18 -2.12 3.19
N ASP A 62 -1.49 -2.31 3.13
CA ASP A 62 -2.23 -2.35 1.86
C ASP A 62 -2.45 -0.91 1.32
N GLY A 63 -2.41 -0.75 0.00
CA GLY A 63 -2.67 0.52 -0.66
C GLY A 63 -4.15 0.93 -0.57
N GLY A 64 -4.41 2.23 -0.58
CA GLY A 64 -5.77 2.77 -0.54
C GLY A 64 -6.53 2.52 -1.84
N ARG A 65 -7.86 2.40 -1.76
CA ARG A 65 -8.71 2.29 -2.95
C ARG A 65 -8.80 3.63 -3.69
N GLY A 66 -8.86 3.58 -5.02
CA GLY A 66 -9.32 4.71 -5.81
C GLY A 66 -10.78 5.06 -5.50
N LEU A 67 -11.18 6.30 -5.80
CA LEU A 67 -12.53 6.80 -5.62
C LEU A 67 -12.99 7.56 -6.87
N GLY A 68 -14.28 7.90 -6.91
CA GLY A 68 -14.81 8.83 -7.90
C GLY A 68 -14.21 10.24 -7.76
N SER A 69 -14.49 11.09 -8.74
CA SER A 69 -13.90 12.43 -8.87
C SER A 69 -12.39 12.41 -9.04
N HIS A 70 -11.87 11.44 -9.81
CA HIS A 70 -10.46 11.30 -10.17
C HIS A 70 -9.52 11.11 -8.97
N ARG A 71 -10.06 10.74 -7.80
CA ARG A 71 -9.28 10.60 -6.57
C ARG A 71 -8.57 9.26 -6.52
N HIS A 72 -7.25 9.30 -6.62
CA HIS A 72 -6.42 8.10 -6.53
C HIS A 72 -6.25 7.64 -5.08
N GLY A 73 -6.13 6.32 -4.90
CA GLY A 73 -5.83 5.70 -3.62
C GLY A 73 -4.42 6.03 -3.14
N ALA A 74 -4.26 6.20 -1.83
CA ALA A 74 -2.97 6.50 -1.24
C ALA A 74 -2.02 5.30 -1.31
N ASN A 75 -0.75 5.56 -1.61
CA ASN A 75 0.30 4.54 -1.49
C ASN A 75 0.52 4.21 -0.01
N ALA A 76 0.65 2.92 0.29
CA ALA A 76 0.89 2.47 1.65
C ALA A 76 2.33 2.75 2.08
N GLN A 77 2.49 3.06 3.37
CA GLN A 77 3.81 3.15 3.99
C GLN A 77 4.51 1.79 3.99
N HIS A 78 5.82 1.82 3.78
CA HIS A 78 6.65 0.62 3.83
C HIS A 78 6.88 0.21 5.28
N ASN A 79 6.91 -1.10 5.52
CA ASN A 79 7.27 -1.66 6.81
C ASN A 79 8.79 -1.86 6.83
N VAL A 80 9.50 -0.99 7.55
CA VAL A 80 10.96 -1.03 7.69
C VAL A 80 11.32 -1.75 8.98
N ILE A 81 12.11 -2.81 8.86
CA ILE A 81 12.56 -3.63 9.98
C ILE A 81 14.08 -3.56 10.04
N LEU A 82 14.59 -3.02 11.16
CA LEU A 82 16.02 -2.93 11.39
C LEU A 82 16.59 -4.30 11.77
N VAL A 83 17.71 -4.66 11.14
CA VAL A 83 18.39 -5.94 11.33
C VAL A 83 19.89 -5.73 11.50
N SER A 84 20.59 -6.66 12.17
CA SER A 84 22.05 -6.60 12.39
C SER A 84 22.83 -7.00 11.15
#